data_AF-A0AAN4PEJ0-F1
#
_entry.id   AF-A0AAN4PEJ0-F1
#
_cell.length_a   1.000
_cell.length_b   1.000
_cell.length_c   1.000
_cell.angle_alpha   90.00
_cell.angle_beta   90.00
_cell.angle_gamma   90.00
#
_symmetry.space_group_name_H-M   'P 1'
#
loop_
_entity.id
_entity.type
_entity.pdbx_description
1 polymer ?
#
loop_
_entity_poly.entity_id
_entity_poly.type
_entity_poly.pdbx_seq_one_letter_code
_entity_poly.pdbx_strand_id
1 'polypeptide(L)'
;MQSFIGSTAASASAVDILQTLHGDDSSASTSSSNTTLVTPASTTLGFNEGPNLATEATPYPLSTPAPSPYRADERLDFFRSRMLPSFPFIDLTPEMTSCHLRQNRPFLLQAIHTVTTFSTQERFTLVEELKRTLFTSALLQVQSNIDLLLGLLTYLAWSTDPFLGRADLVSRLMMLAISLVYDLRLFKPSSPDVQLMMTITQGRADDNNQSPKDQTPYDLLERQRAVLACFILSSNIASHLGRQDALRWTPQMEEALQILTITEACSADWLFVSQVRLQLLKQRADDVRQQDEARTATAPAAVSAPRLLYLKTLRKELHELRSTFPPDLPRLDILNAQAQYVELYINQLAYSISQDSPPLNLSGLLGFERLECLWQSVENIKSWLDHFYQIPCSNLVGQPFHFWSQMILTITLLKYLSTLQDPEWDCQAVRDTVHLISTMDGMIQKLDLSSEEPELQCDDHLLKFLSKLLTRCRLWAEARWHDAETRQGQSASADTTGRNHQIPELDQMVWMQSMDLGDDQWFENVLGMPTTFY
;
A
#
# COMPACT_ATOMS: atom_id res chain seq x y z
N MET A 1 -43.14 8.63 59.42
CA MET A 1 -42.30 7.74 60.27
C MET A 1 -41.07 7.42 59.42
N GLN A 2 -39.87 7.89 59.75
CA GLN A 2 -38.98 7.48 60.86
C GLN A 2 -38.41 6.07 60.62
N SER A 3 -37.10 5.80 60.73
CA SER A 3 -35.90 6.66 60.94
C SER A 3 -34.64 5.82 60.55
N PHE A 4 -33.51 6.39 60.08
CA PHE A 4 -32.36 6.93 60.84
C PHE A 4 -31.95 6.06 62.06
N ILE A 5 -30.67 5.85 62.43
CA ILE A 5 -29.44 6.69 62.48
C ILE A 5 -28.21 5.78 62.17
N GLY A 6 -26.98 6.17 61.77
CA GLY A 6 -26.26 7.44 61.48
C GLY A 6 -24.84 7.07 60.95
N SER A 7 -24.10 7.87 60.15
CA SER A 7 -23.38 9.13 60.49
C SER A 7 -22.21 8.91 61.50
N THR A 8 -21.06 9.59 61.49
CA THR A 8 -20.59 10.93 60.98
C THR A 8 -19.03 10.94 61.09
N ALA A 9 -18.17 11.86 60.59
CA ALA A 9 -18.19 13.11 59.80
C ALA A 9 -16.79 13.26 59.08
N ALA A 10 -16.61 14.00 57.96
CA ALA A 10 -16.25 15.44 57.83
C ALA A 10 -15.00 15.92 58.63
N SER A 11 -14.15 16.86 58.18
CA SER A 11 -14.16 17.86 57.08
C SER A 11 -12.85 17.83 56.24
N ALA A 12 -12.64 18.45 55.06
CA ALA A 12 -12.62 19.90 54.70
C ALA A 12 -11.68 20.76 55.60
N SER A 13 -10.88 21.73 55.12
CA SER A 13 -10.66 22.33 53.78
C SER A 13 -9.44 23.29 53.81
N ALA A 14 -9.06 23.91 52.67
CA ALA A 14 -8.10 25.05 52.52
C ALA A 14 -6.61 24.71 52.81
N VAL A 15 -5.61 25.02 51.95
CA VAL A 15 -5.15 26.23 51.22
C VAL A 15 -4.03 26.98 51.97
N ASP A 16 -2.82 26.83 51.40
CA ASP A 16 -1.66 27.75 51.34
C ASP A 16 -0.72 28.08 52.54
N ILE A 17 0.55 28.31 52.12
CA ILE A 17 1.49 29.37 52.55
C ILE A 17 2.46 29.17 53.75
N LEU A 18 3.77 29.38 53.45
CA LEU A 18 4.95 29.66 54.32
C LEU A 18 5.52 28.49 55.18
N GLN A 19 6.80 28.11 55.05
CA GLN A 19 8.06 28.68 55.65
C GLN A 19 8.18 28.44 57.18
N THR A 20 9.35 28.17 57.80
CA THR A 20 10.78 28.26 57.40
C THR A 20 11.69 27.48 58.40
N LEU A 21 12.88 27.01 57.95
CA LEU A 21 14.14 26.79 58.74
C LEU A 21 14.10 25.80 59.94
N HIS A 22 15.20 25.28 60.51
CA HIS A 22 16.64 25.17 60.14
C HIS A 22 16.95 23.65 59.96
N GLY A 23 18.05 23.14 59.39
CA GLY A 23 19.44 23.59 59.46
C GLY A 23 20.17 22.91 60.63
N ASP A 24 21.48 22.62 60.63
CA ASP A 24 22.56 22.60 59.62
C ASP A 24 23.59 21.54 60.12
N ASP A 25 24.65 21.04 59.45
CA ASP A 25 25.45 21.37 58.24
C ASP A 25 25.84 19.97 57.60
N SER A 26 26.89 19.63 56.81
CA SER A 26 28.18 20.22 56.40
C SER A 26 28.72 19.77 55.02
N SER A 27 29.50 20.69 54.45
CA SER A 27 30.64 20.68 53.50
C SER A 27 31.29 19.35 53.00
N ALA A 28 32.04 19.30 51.88
CA ALA A 28 32.67 20.35 51.04
C ALA A 28 32.72 19.87 49.55
N SER A 29 32.22 20.59 48.52
CA SER A 29 32.78 21.77 47.79
C SER A 29 34.19 21.56 47.16
N THR A 30 34.56 21.77 45.87
CA THR A 30 34.06 22.42 44.62
C THR A 30 34.85 23.67 44.17
N SER A 31 35.18 23.75 42.88
CA SER A 31 35.38 24.97 42.07
C SER A 31 34.83 24.69 40.66
N SER A 32 33.85 25.42 40.09
CA SER A 32 33.73 26.86 39.73
C SER A 32 34.46 27.21 38.41
N SER A 33 33.93 28.03 37.49
CA SER A 33 32.98 29.16 37.66
C SER A 33 32.02 29.39 36.46
N ASN A 34 31.08 30.34 36.61
CA ASN A 34 30.04 30.80 35.65
C ASN A 34 30.63 31.75 34.54
N THR A 35 29.93 32.44 33.61
CA THR A 35 28.64 33.16 33.71
C THR A 35 28.10 33.73 32.36
N THR A 36 26.80 34.06 32.31
CA THR A 36 26.08 35.15 31.55
C THR A 36 25.54 34.92 30.12
N LEU A 37 24.35 35.50 29.88
CA LEU A 37 23.67 35.71 28.59
C LEU A 37 24.02 37.09 27.99
N VAL A 38 24.00 37.23 26.66
CA VAL A 38 23.75 38.51 25.96
C VAL A 38 22.99 38.25 24.64
N THR A 39 21.94 39.02 24.38
CA THR A 39 21.38 39.32 23.03
C THR A 39 21.70 40.79 22.73
N PRO A 40 21.99 41.21 21.47
CA PRO A 40 20.89 41.84 20.71
C PRO A 40 21.02 41.92 19.15
N ALA A 41 19.90 42.33 18.54
CA ALA A 41 19.77 43.24 17.38
C ALA A 41 20.22 42.85 15.95
N SER A 42 19.55 43.51 15.00
CA SER A 42 19.69 43.38 13.54
C SER A 42 20.43 44.56 12.92
N THR A 43 21.09 44.38 11.77
CA THR A 43 21.51 45.48 10.87
C THR A 43 21.35 45.07 9.40
N THR A 44 21.09 46.05 8.53
CA THR A 44 20.81 45.89 7.10
C THR A 44 22.04 45.62 6.24
N LEU A 45 21.85 44.91 5.12
CA LEU A 45 22.85 44.75 4.05
C LEU A 45 22.86 45.98 3.13
N GLY A 46 24.05 46.40 2.70
CA GLY A 46 24.27 47.44 1.69
C GLY A 46 24.83 46.86 0.38
N PHE A 47 24.56 47.54 -0.73
CA PHE A 47 25.06 47.19 -2.07
C PHE A 47 26.57 47.47 -2.23
N ASN A 48 27.22 46.73 -3.15
CA ASN A 48 28.34 47.21 -3.96
C ASN A 48 28.43 46.39 -5.27
N GLU A 49 29.12 46.92 -6.29
CA GLU A 49 28.95 46.52 -7.69
C GLU A 49 30.06 45.62 -8.28
N GLY A 50 29.64 44.68 -9.14
CA GLY A 50 30.44 44.15 -10.27
C GLY A 50 31.52 43.09 -9.96
N PRO A 51 32.18 42.53 -11.01
CA PRO A 51 32.05 42.84 -12.44
C PRO A 51 31.33 41.76 -13.28
N ASN A 52 31.08 42.06 -14.56
CA ASN A 52 30.37 41.20 -15.51
C ASN A 52 31.16 39.94 -15.92
N LEU A 53 30.47 38.80 -16.01
CA LEU A 53 30.68 37.83 -17.10
C LEU A 53 29.39 37.74 -17.93
N ALA A 54 29.51 37.86 -19.25
CA ALA A 54 28.40 37.56 -20.17
C ALA A 54 28.36 36.05 -20.43
N THR A 55 27.16 35.49 -20.53
CA THR A 55 26.93 34.13 -21.05
C THR A 55 25.59 34.15 -21.78
N GLU A 56 25.57 33.64 -23.01
CA GLU A 56 24.44 33.79 -23.91
C GLU A 56 23.26 32.91 -23.48
N ALA A 57 22.16 33.54 -23.06
CA ALA A 57 20.94 32.84 -22.70
C ALA A 57 20.18 32.38 -23.96
N THR A 58 20.45 31.17 -24.45
CA THR A 58 19.62 30.51 -25.46
C THR A 58 18.22 30.22 -24.91
N PRO A 59 17.13 30.72 -25.53
CA PRO A 59 15.78 30.47 -25.02
C PRO A 59 15.34 29.03 -25.27
N TYR A 60 15.20 28.24 -24.20
CA TYR A 60 14.54 26.93 -24.27
C TYR A 60 13.03 27.11 -24.50
N PRO A 61 12.43 26.55 -25.57
CA PRO A 61 10.99 26.62 -25.80
C PRO A 61 10.24 25.65 -24.86
N LEU A 62 9.93 26.12 -23.65
CA LEU A 62 9.03 25.45 -22.72
C LEU A 62 7.57 25.52 -23.22
N SER A 63 7.23 24.63 -24.17
CA SER A 63 5.85 24.36 -24.59
C SER A 63 5.77 23.00 -25.30
N THR A 64 5.62 21.92 -24.54
CA THR A 64 5.09 20.66 -25.07
C THR A 64 3.69 20.96 -25.65
N PRO A 65 3.39 20.64 -26.92
CA PRO A 65 2.07 20.91 -27.46
C PRO A 65 1.02 20.10 -26.70
N ALA A 66 -0.03 20.77 -26.24
CA ALA A 66 -1.13 20.10 -25.54
C ALA A 66 -1.70 18.96 -26.43
N PRO A 67 -1.97 17.77 -25.88
CA PRO A 67 -2.43 16.64 -26.68
C PRO A 67 -3.72 17.03 -27.41
N SER A 68 -3.77 16.69 -28.70
CA SER A 68 -4.95 16.92 -29.56
C SER A 68 -6.21 16.42 -28.85
N PRO A 69 -7.30 17.19 -28.78
CA PRO A 69 -8.44 16.90 -27.89
C PRO A 69 -8.99 15.48 -28.04
N TYR A 70 -9.05 14.99 -29.28
CA TYR A 70 -9.40 13.61 -29.62
C TYR A 70 -8.64 12.54 -28.79
N ARG A 71 -7.31 12.68 -28.66
CA ARG A 71 -6.44 11.78 -27.87
C ARG A 71 -6.60 11.93 -26.35
N ALA A 72 -7.20 13.02 -25.87
CA ALA A 72 -7.52 13.17 -24.45
C ALA A 72 -8.78 12.36 -24.12
N ASP A 73 -9.82 12.47 -24.95
CA ASP A 73 -11.06 11.71 -24.77
C ASP A 73 -10.84 10.20 -24.98
N GLU A 74 -10.02 9.76 -25.95
CA GLU A 74 -9.60 8.34 -26.09
C GLU A 74 -8.99 7.77 -24.79
N ARG A 75 -8.12 8.53 -24.12
CA ARG A 75 -7.47 8.14 -22.85
C ARG A 75 -8.47 8.10 -21.69
N LEU A 76 -9.35 9.09 -21.61
CA LEU A 76 -10.40 9.15 -20.59
C LEU A 76 -11.40 8.00 -20.74
N ASP A 77 -11.75 7.65 -21.98
CA ASP A 77 -12.66 6.55 -22.29
C ASP A 77 -12.03 5.18 -21.98
N PHE A 78 -10.73 4.98 -22.27
CA PHE A 78 -10.00 3.80 -21.79
C PHE A 78 -9.98 3.73 -20.26
N PHE A 79 -9.66 4.84 -19.57
CA PHE A 79 -9.66 4.88 -18.11
C PHE A 79 -11.03 4.50 -17.53
N ARG A 80 -12.12 5.12 -18.02
CA ARG A 80 -13.50 4.88 -17.57
C ARG A 80 -13.96 3.44 -17.83
N SER A 81 -13.57 2.82 -18.94
CA SER A 81 -14.09 1.51 -19.38
C SER A 81 -13.21 0.30 -19.03
N ARG A 82 -11.89 0.47 -18.91
CA ARG A 82 -10.92 -0.64 -18.73
C ARG A 82 -10.22 -0.60 -17.37
N MET A 83 -9.86 0.60 -16.88
CA MET A 83 -9.10 0.76 -15.62
C MET A 83 -10.02 0.89 -14.40
N LEU A 84 -10.87 1.92 -14.39
CA LEU A 84 -11.75 2.27 -13.28
C LEU A 84 -12.66 1.11 -12.81
N PRO A 85 -13.23 0.24 -13.68
CA PRO A 85 -14.04 -0.89 -13.22
C PRO A 85 -13.27 -1.96 -12.43
N SER A 86 -11.93 -1.91 -12.38
CA SER A 86 -11.12 -2.79 -11.54
C SER A 86 -10.91 -2.23 -10.12
N PHE A 87 -11.07 -0.92 -9.94
CA PHE A 87 -10.96 -0.22 -8.66
C PHE A 87 -11.82 1.07 -8.67
N PRO A 88 -13.15 0.95 -8.52
CA PRO A 88 -14.08 2.04 -8.84
C PRO A 88 -14.31 2.99 -7.67
N PHE A 89 -13.29 3.78 -7.32
CA PHE A 89 -13.39 4.82 -6.29
C PHE A 89 -13.75 6.22 -6.81
N ILE A 90 -13.89 6.36 -8.13
CA ILE A 90 -14.36 7.58 -8.78
C ILE A 90 -15.63 7.23 -9.56
N ASP A 91 -16.61 8.12 -9.48
CA ASP A 91 -17.79 8.06 -10.35
C ASP A 91 -17.52 9.00 -11.53
N LEU A 92 -17.40 8.45 -12.74
CA LEU A 92 -17.09 9.20 -13.95
C LEU A 92 -18.23 8.99 -14.95
N THR A 93 -19.26 9.82 -14.85
CA THR A 93 -20.44 9.73 -15.72
C THR A 93 -20.07 9.98 -17.20
N PRO A 94 -20.90 9.54 -18.17
CA PRO A 94 -20.64 9.77 -19.59
C PRO A 94 -20.52 11.25 -19.98
N GLU A 95 -21.16 12.14 -19.24
CA GLU A 95 -21.15 13.59 -19.45
C GLU A 95 -19.82 14.25 -19.04
N MET A 96 -19.03 13.58 -18.18
CA MET A 96 -17.70 14.03 -17.76
C MET A 96 -16.67 13.78 -18.87
N THR A 97 -16.65 14.67 -19.87
CA THR A 97 -15.66 14.73 -20.96
C THR A 97 -14.31 15.27 -20.49
N SER A 98 -13.25 15.11 -21.30
CA SER A 98 -11.93 15.71 -21.00
C SER A 98 -11.98 17.24 -20.96
N CYS A 99 -12.94 17.86 -21.67
CA CYS A 99 -13.18 19.29 -21.59
C CYS A 99 -13.76 19.70 -20.22
N HIS A 100 -14.74 18.94 -19.72
CA HIS A 100 -15.32 19.16 -18.39
C HIS A 100 -14.27 18.96 -17.28
N LEU A 101 -13.50 17.87 -17.32
CA LEU A 101 -12.45 17.61 -16.34
C LEU A 101 -11.33 18.65 -16.41
N ARG A 102 -10.92 19.12 -17.60
CA ARG A 102 -9.91 20.18 -17.73
C ARG A 102 -10.31 21.51 -17.07
N GLN A 103 -11.61 21.78 -16.95
CA GLN A 103 -12.14 22.99 -16.30
C GLN A 103 -12.34 22.82 -14.79
N ASN A 104 -12.83 21.64 -14.36
CA ASN A 104 -13.31 21.44 -12.98
C ASN A 104 -12.36 20.59 -12.12
N ARG A 105 -11.61 19.67 -12.74
CA ARG A 105 -10.70 18.68 -12.11
C ARG A 105 -9.41 18.48 -12.93
N PRO A 106 -8.63 19.55 -13.17
CA PRO A 106 -7.46 19.51 -14.07
C PRO A 106 -6.35 18.58 -13.58
N PHE A 107 -6.14 18.41 -12.27
CA PHE A 107 -5.09 17.52 -11.75
C PHE A 107 -5.48 16.05 -11.87
N LEU A 108 -6.76 15.70 -11.65
CA LEU A 108 -7.29 14.37 -11.95
C LEU A 108 -7.13 14.04 -13.45
N LEU A 109 -7.44 14.98 -14.36
CA LEU A 109 -7.21 14.76 -15.79
C LEU A 109 -5.72 14.55 -16.11
N GLN A 110 -4.82 15.31 -15.49
CA GLN A 110 -3.38 15.12 -15.65
C GLN A 110 -2.95 13.72 -15.15
N ALA A 111 -3.47 13.27 -14.00
CA ALA A 111 -3.20 11.93 -13.48
C ALA A 111 -3.73 10.82 -14.40
N ILE A 112 -4.97 10.94 -14.90
CA ILE A 112 -5.58 10.00 -15.86
C ILE A 112 -4.70 9.90 -17.12
N HIS A 113 -4.28 11.03 -17.71
CA HIS A 113 -3.36 11.03 -18.86
C HIS A 113 -2.01 10.36 -18.56
N THR A 114 -1.49 10.50 -17.34
CA THR A 114 -0.22 9.87 -16.92
C THR A 114 -0.36 8.36 -16.77
N VAL A 115 -1.42 7.85 -16.13
CA VAL A 115 -1.60 6.40 -15.93
C VAL A 115 -2.08 5.65 -17.18
N THR A 116 -2.63 6.36 -18.17
CA THR A 116 -2.98 5.85 -19.51
C THR A 116 -1.86 5.99 -20.54
N THR A 117 -0.65 6.39 -20.11
CA THR A 117 0.56 6.38 -20.95
C THR A 117 1.39 5.15 -20.58
N PHE A 118 1.32 4.11 -21.41
CA PHE A 118 1.86 2.78 -21.07
C PHE A 118 3.38 2.63 -21.28
N SER A 119 3.97 3.39 -22.21
CA SER A 119 5.43 3.47 -22.32
C SER A 119 6.00 4.15 -21.08
N THR A 120 6.91 3.47 -20.39
CA THR A 120 7.60 4.00 -19.21
C THR A 120 8.42 5.24 -19.53
N GLN A 121 9.05 5.29 -20.71
CA GLN A 121 9.82 6.43 -21.20
C GLN A 121 8.94 7.66 -21.43
N GLU A 122 7.79 7.52 -22.11
CA GLU A 122 6.84 8.63 -22.27
C GLU A 122 6.21 9.05 -20.92
N ARG A 123 5.84 8.07 -20.10
CA ARG A 123 5.24 8.28 -18.79
C ARG A 123 6.16 9.04 -17.85
N PHE A 124 7.48 8.82 -17.91
CA PHE A 124 8.46 9.48 -17.03
C PHE A 124 8.36 11.01 -17.07
N THR A 125 8.27 11.62 -18.26
CA THR A 125 8.12 13.09 -18.38
C THR A 125 6.80 13.58 -17.80
N LEU A 126 5.71 12.84 -18.00
CA LEU A 126 4.39 13.18 -17.43
C LEU A 126 4.37 13.05 -15.91
N VAL A 127 5.11 12.08 -15.35
CA VAL A 127 5.28 11.90 -13.90
C VAL A 127 6.03 13.07 -13.26
N GLU A 128 7.12 13.53 -13.87
CA GLU A 128 7.86 14.70 -13.36
C GLU A 128 7.03 15.98 -13.45
N GLU A 129 6.19 16.16 -14.49
CA GLU A 129 5.26 17.28 -14.53
C GLU A 129 4.13 17.14 -13.50
N LEU A 130 3.55 15.95 -13.31
CA LEU A 130 2.50 15.69 -12.32
C LEU A 130 3.02 15.97 -10.90
N LYS A 131 4.24 15.51 -10.58
CA LYS A 131 4.95 15.83 -9.33
C LYS A 131 5.16 17.33 -9.16
N ARG A 132 5.58 18.04 -10.22
CA ARG A 132 5.79 19.50 -10.19
C ARG A 132 4.49 20.25 -9.88
N THR A 133 3.37 19.88 -10.51
CA THR A 133 2.05 20.44 -10.20
C THR A 133 1.68 20.14 -8.75
N LEU A 134 1.75 18.87 -8.34
CA LEU A 134 1.36 18.40 -7.01
C LEU A 134 2.11 19.11 -5.87
N PHE A 135 3.46 19.15 -5.94
CA PHE A 135 4.25 19.81 -4.90
C PHE A 135 4.06 21.33 -4.90
N THR A 136 3.79 21.95 -6.06
CA THR A 136 3.47 23.38 -6.13
C THR A 136 2.13 23.67 -5.42
N SER A 137 1.07 22.93 -5.73
CA SER A 137 -0.24 23.16 -5.11
C SER A 137 -0.27 22.73 -3.63
N ALA A 138 0.17 21.51 -3.30
CA ALA A 138 0.04 20.96 -1.96
C ALA A 138 1.06 21.49 -0.95
N LEU A 139 2.30 21.80 -1.37
CA LEU A 139 3.38 22.21 -0.44
C LEU A 139 3.74 23.71 -0.53
N LEU A 140 3.80 24.29 -1.74
CA LEU A 140 4.14 25.73 -1.88
C LEU A 140 2.92 26.64 -1.72
N GLN A 141 1.75 26.22 -2.21
CA GLN A 141 0.49 26.97 -2.12
C GLN A 141 -0.41 26.51 -0.97
N VAL A 142 -0.06 25.38 -0.32
CA VAL A 142 -0.79 24.76 0.81
C VAL A 142 -2.29 24.58 0.50
N GLN A 143 -2.56 24.05 -0.71
CA GLN A 143 -3.90 23.73 -1.18
C GLN A 143 -4.22 22.25 -0.93
N SER A 144 -5.29 22.01 -0.19
CA SER A 144 -5.85 20.67 0.01
C SER A 144 -7.29 20.67 -0.51
N ASN A 145 -7.48 20.07 -1.70
CA ASN A 145 -8.75 20.01 -2.42
C ASN A 145 -9.00 18.59 -2.98
N ILE A 146 -10.23 18.29 -3.38
CA ILE A 146 -10.63 16.94 -3.82
C ILE A 146 -10.05 16.55 -5.20
N ASP A 147 -9.71 17.50 -6.07
CA ASP A 147 -9.04 17.24 -7.35
C ASP A 147 -7.61 16.70 -7.12
N LEU A 148 -6.84 17.37 -6.25
CA LEU A 148 -5.50 16.95 -5.84
C LEU A 148 -5.53 15.55 -5.20
N LEU A 149 -6.50 15.28 -4.33
CA LEU A 149 -6.65 13.97 -3.72
C LEU A 149 -7.00 12.88 -4.75
N LEU A 150 -8.02 13.08 -5.58
CA LEU A 150 -8.44 12.07 -6.57
C LEU A 150 -7.36 11.81 -7.62
N GLY A 151 -6.67 12.85 -8.12
CA GLY A 151 -5.56 12.68 -9.05
C GLY A 151 -4.39 11.94 -8.41
N LEU A 152 -4.07 12.22 -7.14
CA LEU A 152 -2.99 11.53 -6.43
C LEU A 152 -3.33 10.06 -6.13
N LEU A 153 -4.57 9.77 -5.72
CA LEU A 153 -5.06 8.39 -5.55
C LEU A 153 -5.09 7.63 -6.89
N THR A 154 -5.48 8.30 -7.98
CA THR A 154 -5.42 7.73 -9.34
C THR A 154 -3.99 7.39 -9.73
N TYR A 155 -3.04 8.29 -9.47
CA TYR A 155 -1.62 8.00 -9.72
C TYR A 155 -1.13 6.81 -8.88
N LEU A 156 -1.41 6.81 -7.58
CA LEU A 156 -0.99 5.73 -6.67
C LEU A 156 -1.63 4.37 -7.02
N ALA A 157 -2.87 4.35 -7.52
CA ALA A 157 -3.57 3.12 -7.89
C ALA A 157 -2.98 2.41 -9.12
N TRP A 158 -2.47 3.15 -10.12
CA TRP A 158 -1.95 2.59 -11.38
C TRP A 158 -0.49 2.96 -11.68
N SER A 159 0.29 3.39 -10.67
CA SER A 159 1.73 3.65 -10.85
C SER A 159 2.53 2.37 -11.03
N THR A 160 3.41 2.35 -12.05
CA THR A 160 4.39 1.26 -12.25
C THR A 160 5.73 1.53 -11.54
N ASP A 161 5.85 2.66 -10.82
CA ASP A 161 7.06 3.07 -10.10
C ASP A 161 7.58 2.08 -9.03
N PRO A 162 6.73 1.32 -8.30
CA PRO A 162 7.22 0.32 -7.33
C PRO A 162 7.99 -0.85 -7.97
N PHE A 163 7.83 -1.04 -9.28
CA PHE A 163 8.54 -2.06 -10.06
C PHE A 163 9.74 -1.48 -10.83
N LEU A 164 10.06 -0.19 -10.64
CA LEU A 164 11.03 0.58 -11.42
C LEU A 164 11.85 1.51 -10.50
N GLY A 165 12.43 0.94 -9.45
CA GLY A 165 13.39 1.58 -8.54
C GLY A 165 12.83 2.68 -7.64
N ARG A 166 11.52 2.98 -7.72
CA ARG A 166 10.89 4.21 -7.16
C ARG A 166 9.75 3.90 -6.19
N ALA A 167 9.87 2.77 -5.48
CA ALA A 167 9.01 2.40 -4.36
C ALA A 167 8.99 3.48 -3.25
N ASP A 168 10.11 4.17 -3.02
CA ASP A 168 10.24 5.26 -2.05
C ASP A 168 9.37 6.48 -2.41
N LEU A 169 9.28 6.83 -3.69
CA LEU A 169 8.44 7.92 -4.21
C LEU A 169 6.96 7.61 -3.94
N VAL A 170 6.53 6.38 -4.22
CA VAL A 170 5.16 5.93 -3.95
C VAL A 170 4.83 5.95 -2.46
N SER A 171 5.76 5.58 -1.58
CA SER A 171 5.59 5.76 -0.12
C SER A 171 5.39 7.25 0.25
N ARG A 172 6.29 8.15 -0.20
CA ARG A 172 6.19 9.60 0.08
C ARG A 172 4.88 10.20 -0.43
N LEU A 173 4.44 9.80 -1.63
CA LEU A 173 3.20 10.25 -2.25
C LEU A 173 1.95 9.73 -1.51
N MET A 174 1.99 8.52 -0.96
CA MET A 174 0.91 8.00 -0.11
C MET A 174 0.79 8.79 1.20
N MET A 175 1.92 9.16 1.85
CA MET A 175 1.89 10.02 3.03
C MET A 175 1.29 11.40 2.74
N LEU A 176 1.53 11.95 1.55
CA LEU A 176 0.91 13.20 1.09
C LEU A 176 -0.60 13.03 0.81
N ALA A 177 -1.04 11.91 0.24
CA ALA A 177 -2.47 11.62 0.11
C ALA A 177 -3.17 11.45 1.47
N ILE A 178 -2.48 10.86 2.46
CA ILE A 178 -2.97 10.77 3.84
C ILE A 178 -3.10 12.17 4.48
N SER A 179 -2.11 13.06 4.31
CA SER A 179 -2.22 14.42 4.86
C SER A 179 -3.33 15.23 4.18
N LEU A 180 -3.48 15.14 2.86
CA LEU A 180 -4.59 15.78 2.12
C LEU A 180 -5.97 15.36 2.66
N VAL A 181 -6.16 14.08 3.00
CA VAL A 181 -7.42 13.59 3.61
C VAL A 181 -7.68 14.20 4.98
N TYR A 182 -6.64 14.40 5.81
CA TYR A 182 -6.77 15.06 7.11
C TYR A 182 -7.01 16.58 6.97
N ASP A 183 -6.33 17.26 6.04
CA ASP A 183 -6.50 18.70 5.78
C ASP A 183 -7.91 19.03 5.26
N LEU A 184 -8.45 18.16 4.40
CA LEU A 184 -9.84 18.21 3.92
C LEU A 184 -10.87 17.91 5.03
N ARG A 185 -10.42 17.50 6.23
CA ARG A 185 -11.22 17.18 7.42
C ARG A 185 -12.34 16.18 7.20
N LEU A 186 -12.20 15.29 6.20
CA LEU A 186 -13.26 14.37 5.74
C LEU A 186 -13.77 13.39 6.81
N PHE A 187 -13.00 13.21 7.90
CA PHE A 187 -13.34 12.37 9.06
C PHE A 187 -13.77 13.11 10.31
N LYS A 188 -13.62 14.45 10.38
CA LYS A 188 -13.72 15.15 11.66
C LYS A 188 -14.07 16.63 11.50
N PRO A 189 -15.35 17.00 11.72
CA PRO A 189 -15.68 18.38 12.10
C PRO A 189 -14.81 18.80 13.28
N SER A 190 -14.05 19.88 13.13
CA SER A 190 -13.24 20.44 14.21
C SER A 190 -14.17 20.87 15.35
N SER A 191 -13.78 20.64 16.61
CA SER A 191 -14.61 21.06 17.74
C SER A 191 -14.74 22.59 17.76
N PRO A 192 -15.81 23.16 18.37
CA PRO A 192 -16.01 24.61 18.42
C PRO A 192 -14.78 25.36 18.98
N ASP A 193 -14.11 24.80 19.98
CA ASP A 193 -12.90 25.36 20.57
C ASP A 193 -11.71 25.38 19.58
N VAL A 194 -11.59 24.35 18.74
CA VAL A 194 -10.55 24.25 17.70
C VAL A 194 -10.86 25.17 16.52
N GLN A 195 -12.13 25.32 16.13
CA GLN A 195 -12.55 26.32 15.13
C GLN A 195 -12.30 27.74 15.64
N LEU A 196 -12.65 28.03 16.89
CA LEU A 196 -12.39 29.31 17.56
C LEU A 196 -10.89 29.59 17.65
N MET A 197 -10.08 28.60 18.06
CA MET A 197 -8.63 28.74 18.15
C MET A 197 -7.98 28.97 16.78
N MET A 198 -8.41 28.27 15.73
CA MET A 198 -7.93 28.55 14.35
C MET A 198 -8.37 29.93 13.87
N THR A 199 -9.61 30.35 14.16
CA THR A 199 -10.10 31.70 13.80
C THR A 199 -9.26 32.79 14.46
N ILE A 200 -8.93 32.64 15.75
CA ILE A 200 -8.10 33.58 16.51
C ILE A 200 -6.63 33.57 16.05
N THR A 201 -6.05 32.40 15.80
CA THR A 201 -4.60 32.28 15.52
C THR A 201 -4.21 32.42 14.06
N GLN A 202 -5.11 32.10 13.12
CA GLN A 202 -4.84 32.15 11.67
C GLN A 202 -5.62 33.25 10.94
N GLY A 203 -6.52 33.97 11.64
CA GLY A 203 -7.33 35.05 11.07
C GLY A 203 -8.39 34.61 10.05
N ARG A 204 -8.49 33.31 9.76
CA ARG A 204 -9.47 32.71 8.86
C ARG A 204 -10.67 32.21 9.64
N ALA A 205 -11.86 32.74 9.36
CA ALA A 205 -13.13 32.26 9.93
C ALA A 205 -13.59 30.97 9.21
N ASP A 206 -12.67 30.01 9.08
CA ASP A 206 -12.84 28.73 8.40
C ASP A 206 -13.42 28.87 6.98
N ASP A 207 -12.85 29.79 6.16
CA ASP A 207 -13.29 30.13 4.78
C ASP A 207 -13.36 28.94 3.81
N ASN A 208 -12.84 27.77 4.18
CA ASN A 208 -13.01 26.52 3.45
C ASN A 208 -14.44 25.93 3.56
N ASN A 209 -15.32 26.59 4.32
CA ASN A 209 -16.76 26.32 4.32
C ASN A 209 -17.40 26.79 2.99
N GLN A 210 -17.31 25.93 1.97
CA GLN A 210 -18.55 25.57 1.28
C GLN A 210 -19.56 25.21 2.37
N SER A 211 -20.63 25.98 2.55
CA SER A 211 -21.50 25.74 3.68
C SER A 211 -22.12 24.35 3.56
N PRO A 212 -22.51 23.69 4.66
CA PRO A 212 -23.21 22.39 4.60
C PRO A 212 -24.55 22.41 3.83
N LYS A 213 -24.95 23.55 3.27
CA LYS A 213 -26.12 23.74 2.40
C LYS A 213 -25.76 23.79 0.90
N ASP A 214 -24.49 23.96 0.56
CA ASP A 214 -23.99 24.12 -0.82
C ASP A 214 -23.35 22.83 -1.37
N GLN A 215 -23.04 21.86 -0.50
CA GLN A 215 -22.49 20.56 -0.90
C GLN A 215 -23.62 19.67 -1.43
N THR A 216 -23.47 19.11 -2.62
CA THR A 216 -24.44 18.15 -3.17
C THR A 216 -24.24 16.77 -2.53
N PRO A 217 -25.26 15.88 -2.55
CA PRO A 217 -25.07 14.48 -2.16
C PRO A 217 -23.96 13.77 -2.95
N TYR A 218 -23.74 14.18 -4.20
CA TYR A 218 -22.66 13.65 -5.05
C TYR A 218 -21.28 14.02 -4.51
N ASP A 219 -21.06 15.29 -4.12
CA ASP A 219 -19.79 15.74 -3.52
C ASP A 219 -19.45 14.98 -2.23
N LEU A 220 -20.47 14.60 -1.45
CA LEU A 220 -20.29 13.82 -0.22
C LEU A 220 -19.86 12.38 -0.53
N LEU A 221 -20.54 11.70 -1.47
CA LEU A 221 -20.20 10.33 -1.88
C LEU A 221 -18.82 10.28 -2.55
N GLU A 222 -18.46 11.27 -3.37
CA GLU A 222 -17.12 11.39 -3.95
C GLU A 222 -16.03 11.46 -2.86
N ARG A 223 -16.22 12.33 -1.86
CA ARG A 223 -15.30 12.46 -0.72
C ARG A 223 -15.19 11.15 0.07
N GLN A 224 -16.30 10.45 0.29
CA GLN A 224 -16.32 9.15 0.96
C GLN A 224 -15.55 8.08 0.18
N ARG A 225 -15.77 7.96 -1.14
CA ARG A 225 -15.03 7.01 -1.99
C ARG A 225 -13.53 7.31 -2.01
N ALA A 226 -13.14 8.58 -2.15
CA ALA A 226 -11.74 9.01 -2.07
C ALA A 226 -11.07 8.64 -0.73
N VAL A 227 -11.81 8.82 0.38
CA VAL A 227 -11.40 8.43 1.73
C VAL A 227 -11.12 6.93 1.85
N LEU A 228 -12.02 6.09 1.35
CA LEU A 228 -11.90 4.63 1.42
C LEU A 228 -10.83 4.10 0.45
N ALA A 229 -10.60 4.77 -0.68
CA ALA A 229 -9.48 4.46 -1.57
C ALA A 229 -8.13 4.83 -0.97
N CYS A 230 -8.04 5.94 -0.24
CA CYS A 230 -6.83 6.29 0.52
C CYS A 230 -6.52 5.24 1.60
N PHE A 231 -7.55 4.70 2.27
CA PHE A 231 -7.41 3.52 3.14
C PHE A 231 -6.88 2.30 2.37
N ILE A 232 -7.52 1.89 1.25
CA ILE A 232 -7.08 0.71 0.49
C ILE A 232 -5.65 0.84 -0.03
N LEU A 233 -5.29 1.98 -0.63
CA LEU A 233 -3.98 2.20 -1.21
C LEU A 233 -2.89 2.28 -0.14
N SER A 234 -3.14 2.96 0.99
CA SER A 234 -2.16 2.97 2.10
C SER A 234 -1.96 1.59 2.71
N SER A 235 -3.04 0.84 2.91
CA SER A 235 -3.04 -0.53 3.41
C SER A 235 -2.22 -1.48 2.51
N ASN A 236 -2.39 -1.38 1.19
CA ASN A 236 -1.59 -2.15 0.24
C ASN A 236 -0.13 -1.67 0.22
N ILE A 237 0.14 -0.37 0.07
CA ILE A 237 1.51 0.17 0.01
C ILE A 237 2.30 -0.11 1.30
N ALA A 238 1.68 -0.04 2.48
CA ALA A 238 2.28 -0.45 3.75
C ALA A 238 2.67 -1.94 3.73
N SER A 239 1.71 -2.83 3.44
CA SER A 239 1.95 -4.29 3.44
C SER A 239 2.88 -4.81 2.35
N HIS A 240 3.04 -4.07 1.24
CA HIS A 240 3.89 -4.45 0.11
C HIS A 240 5.28 -3.86 0.21
N LEU A 241 5.41 -2.60 0.65
CA LEU A 241 6.71 -1.92 0.71
C LEU A 241 7.31 -1.94 2.11
N GLY A 242 6.53 -2.05 3.19
CA GLY A 242 7.07 -2.10 4.56
C GLY A 242 7.79 -0.83 5.02
N ARG A 243 7.52 0.33 4.40
CA ARG A 243 8.21 1.61 4.67
C ARG A 243 7.43 2.58 5.56
N GLN A 244 6.18 2.27 5.88
CA GLN A 244 5.24 3.17 6.57
C GLN A 244 4.03 2.38 7.11
N ASP A 245 3.41 2.88 8.18
CA ASP A 245 2.12 2.39 8.68
C ASP A 245 1.01 2.59 7.63
N ALA A 246 0.01 1.70 7.63
CA ALA A 246 -1.23 1.90 6.90
C ALA A 246 -2.09 3.01 7.55
N LEU A 247 -3.00 3.62 6.78
CA LEU A 247 -4.03 4.47 7.37
C LEU A 247 -4.93 3.61 8.27
N ARG A 248 -5.13 4.03 9.52
CA ARG A 248 -5.92 3.27 10.50
C ARG A 248 -7.42 3.40 10.20
N TRP A 249 -8.16 2.30 10.25
CA TRP A 249 -9.61 2.31 10.13
C TRP A 249 -10.24 3.16 11.24
N THR A 250 -11.28 3.94 10.91
CA THR A 250 -11.98 4.82 11.86
C THR A 250 -13.49 4.59 11.84
N PRO A 251 -14.21 4.95 12.92
CA PRO A 251 -15.69 4.91 12.92
C PRO A 251 -16.32 5.74 11.80
N GLN A 252 -15.63 6.78 11.30
CA GLN A 252 -16.11 7.60 10.20
C GLN A 252 -15.86 6.99 8.81
N MET A 253 -14.85 6.12 8.66
CA MET A 253 -14.74 5.24 7.48
C MET A 253 -15.85 4.20 7.48
N GLU A 254 -16.20 3.66 8.65
CA GLU A 254 -17.32 2.72 8.81
C GLU A 254 -18.67 3.39 8.47
N GLU A 255 -18.93 4.60 8.98
CA GLU A 255 -20.10 5.41 8.61
C GLU A 255 -20.14 5.71 7.10
N ALA A 256 -19.02 6.12 6.49
CA ALA A 256 -18.93 6.34 5.05
C ALA A 256 -19.20 5.07 4.22
N LEU A 257 -18.66 3.92 4.66
CA LEU A 257 -18.88 2.62 4.02
C LEU A 257 -20.36 2.20 4.11
N GLN A 258 -21.01 2.45 5.24
CA GLN A 258 -22.44 2.18 5.43
C GLN A 258 -23.32 3.10 4.57
N ILE A 259 -23.00 4.39 4.48
CA ILE A 259 -23.70 5.34 3.58
C ILE A 259 -23.60 4.89 2.12
N LEU A 260 -22.41 4.52 1.64
CA LEU A 260 -22.23 3.96 0.29
C LEU A 260 -23.00 2.65 0.08
N THR A 261 -23.01 1.77 1.09
CA THR A 261 -23.78 0.51 1.06
C THR A 261 -25.30 0.74 0.95
N ILE A 262 -25.83 1.80 1.58
CA ILE A 262 -27.29 2.07 1.64
C ILE A 262 -27.76 2.92 0.46
N THR A 263 -26.91 3.78 -0.10
CA THR A 263 -27.32 4.75 -1.12
C THR A 263 -27.35 4.16 -2.53
N GLU A 264 -26.49 3.16 -2.82
CA GLU A 264 -26.40 2.46 -4.12
C GLU A 264 -26.38 3.41 -5.35
N ALA A 265 -25.74 4.58 -5.22
CA ALA A 265 -25.85 5.68 -6.17
C ALA A 265 -25.16 5.38 -7.53
N CYS A 266 -24.05 4.65 -7.50
CA CYS A 266 -23.34 4.17 -8.68
C CYS A 266 -23.36 2.64 -8.69
N SER A 267 -23.59 2.03 -9.86
CA SER A 267 -23.61 0.56 -10.01
C SER A 267 -22.29 -0.13 -9.64
N ALA A 268 -21.20 0.62 -9.52
CA ALA A 268 -19.90 0.13 -9.09
C ALA A 268 -19.66 0.23 -7.57
N ASP A 269 -20.53 0.91 -6.81
CA ASP A 269 -20.39 1.08 -5.35
C ASP A 269 -20.36 -0.27 -4.63
N TRP A 270 -21.19 -1.23 -5.04
CA TRP A 270 -21.22 -2.57 -4.43
C TRP A 270 -19.86 -3.27 -4.52
N LEU A 271 -19.20 -3.19 -5.68
CA LEU A 271 -17.87 -3.78 -5.89
C LEU A 271 -16.85 -3.08 -4.99
N PHE A 272 -16.83 -1.75 -4.99
CA PHE A 272 -15.92 -0.96 -4.17
C PHE A 272 -16.10 -1.21 -2.66
N VAL A 273 -17.34 -1.21 -2.17
CA VAL A 273 -17.70 -1.56 -0.77
C VAL A 273 -17.14 -2.95 -0.40
N SER A 274 -17.25 -3.93 -1.30
CA SER A 274 -16.72 -5.28 -1.08
C SER A 274 -15.18 -5.31 -1.08
N GLN A 275 -14.52 -4.56 -1.97
CA GLN A 275 -13.05 -4.38 -1.96
C GLN A 275 -12.57 -3.74 -0.65
N VAL A 276 -13.29 -2.75 -0.09
CA VAL A 276 -12.97 -2.14 1.21
C VAL A 276 -13.09 -3.15 2.35
N ARG A 277 -14.19 -3.92 2.40
CA ARG A 277 -14.39 -4.94 3.46
C ARG A 277 -13.32 -6.04 3.41
N LEU A 278 -12.95 -6.51 2.21
CA LEU A 278 -11.83 -7.43 2.01
C LEU A 278 -10.51 -6.84 2.52
N GLN A 279 -10.22 -5.58 2.19
CA GLN A 279 -9.00 -4.91 2.65
C GLN A 279 -8.96 -4.73 4.18
N LEU A 280 -10.10 -4.45 4.82
CA LEU A 280 -10.18 -4.32 6.28
C LEU A 280 -9.84 -5.65 6.99
N LEU A 281 -10.28 -6.79 6.44
CA LEU A 281 -9.91 -8.12 6.94
C LEU A 281 -8.40 -8.38 6.77
N LYS A 282 -7.85 -8.03 5.60
CA LYS A 282 -6.41 -8.14 5.30
C LYS A 282 -5.56 -7.31 6.27
N GLN A 283 -5.94 -6.05 6.50
CA GLN A 283 -5.21 -5.16 7.41
C GLN A 283 -5.28 -5.67 8.85
N ARG A 284 -6.43 -6.17 9.32
CA ARG A 284 -6.54 -6.78 10.65
C ARG A 284 -5.66 -8.03 10.81
N ALA A 285 -5.43 -8.81 9.76
CA ALA A 285 -4.44 -9.89 9.79
C ALA A 285 -3.00 -9.36 9.89
N ASP A 286 -2.67 -8.32 9.12
CA ASP A 286 -1.32 -7.70 9.14
C ASP A 286 -1.02 -7.02 10.50
N ASP A 287 -1.96 -6.24 11.05
CA ASP A 287 -1.87 -5.59 12.36
C ASP A 287 -1.63 -6.63 13.48
N VAL A 288 -2.34 -7.77 13.45
CA VAL A 288 -2.18 -8.86 14.43
C VAL A 288 -0.85 -9.60 14.26
N ARG A 289 -0.35 -9.74 13.03
CA ARG A 289 0.99 -10.28 12.76
C ARG A 289 2.07 -9.38 13.35
N GLN A 290 2.10 -8.11 12.94
CA GLN A 290 3.12 -7.12 13.31
C GLN A 290 3.15 -6.87 14.84
N GLN A 291 1.98 -6.79 15.48
CA GLN A 291 1.91 -6.61 16.94
C GLN A 291 2.55 -7.78 17.71
N ASP A 292 2.49 -9.00 17.17
CA ASP A 292 3.06 -10.19 17.81
C ASP A 292 4.55 -10.34 17.47
N GLU A 293 4.98 -10.00 16.26
CA GLU A 293 6.41 -9.89 15.90
C GLU A 293 7.13 -8.92 16.84
N ALA A 294 6.57 -7.72 17.06
CA ALA A 294 7.07 -6.74 18.01
C ALA A 294 7.12 -7.23 19.48
N ARG A 295 6.25 -8.18 19.87
CA ARG A 295 6.32 -8.84 21.18
C ARG A 295 7.43 -9.89 21.22
N THR A 296 7.51 -10.77 20.23
CA THR A 296 8.52 -11.85 20.19
C THR A 296 9.95 -11.32 20.20
N ALA A 297 10.19 -10.16 19.57
CA ALA A 297 11.46 -9.44 19.66
C ALA A 297 11.88 -9.03 21.09
N THR A 298 10.95 -9.03 22.05
CA THR A 298 11.20 -8.73 23.48
C THR A 298 11.12 -9.95 24.41
N ALA A 299 10.48 -11.05 23.99
CA ALA A 299 10.43 -12.30 24.75
C ALA A 299 10.14 -13.52 23.84
N PRO A 300 11.02 -14.56 23.81
CA PRO A 300 10.83 -15.72 22.94
C PRO A 300 10.04 -16.85 23.61
N ALA A 301 8.71 -16.92 23.41
CA ALA A 301 7.93 -18.14 23.63
C ALA A 301 6.56 -18.17 22.92
N ALA A 302 6.32 -19.24 22.15
CA ALA A 302 5.02 -19.70 21.61
C ALA A 302 4.23 -18.77 20.66
N VAL A 303 3.54 -19.37 19.68
CA VAL A 303 2.43 -18.69 18.98
C VAL A 303 1.36 -18.36 20.02
N SER A 304 1.14 -17.07 20.23
CA SER A 304 0.19 -16.60 21.24
C SER A 304 -1.22 -17.12 20.91
N ALA A 305 -1.89 -17.82 21.83
CA ALA A 305 -3.24 -18.35 21.63
C ALA A 305 -4.25 -17.32 21.05
N PRO A 306 -4.18 -16.01 21.38
CA PRO A 306 -4.84 -14.95 20.62
C PRO A 306 -4.75 -15.01 19.09
N ARG A 307 -3.58 -15.29 18.47
CA ARG A 307 -3.42 -15.32 17.00
C ARG A 307 -4.39 -16.30 16.33
N LEU A 308 -4.61 -17.48 16.93
CA LEU A 308 -5.52 -18.50 16.40
C LEU A 308 -7.00 -18.15 16.61
N LEU A 309 -7.33 -17.40 17.67
CA LEU A 309 -8.67 -16.82 17.84
C LEU A 309 -8.94 -15.74 16.79
N TYR A 310 -7.96 -14.87 16.50
CA TYR A 310 -8.07 -13.90 15.39
C TYR A 310 -8.20 -14.59 14.04
N LEU A 311 -7.38 -15.61 13.74
CA LEU A 311 -7.46 -16.39 12.49
C LEU A 311 -8.85 -17.00 12.28
N LYS A 312 -9.40 -17.69 13.28
CA LYS A 312 -10.72 -18.31 13.19
C LYS A 312 -11.85 -17.28 13.03
N THR A 313 -11.71 -16.13 13.68
CA THR A 313 -12.65 -15.01 13.56
C THR A 313 -12.60 -14.39 12.16
N LEU A 314 -11.40 -14.07 11.65
CA LEU A 314 -11.20 -13.46 10.33
C LEU A 314 -11.59 -14.40 9.18
N ARG A 315 -11.32 -15.72 9.28
CA ARG A 315 -11.83 -16.71 8.31
C ARG A 315 -13.36 -16.73 8.30
N LYS A 316 -14.03 -16.70 9.46
CA LYS A 316 -15.49 -16.66 9.55
C LYS A 316 -16.04 -15.40 8.88
N GLU A 317 -15.51 -14.22 9.22
CA GLU A 317 -15.92 -12.95 8.62
C GLU A 317 -15.68 -12.92 7.10
N LEU A 318 -14.57 -13.49 6.61
CA LEU A 318 -14.29 -13.61 5.18
C LEU A 318 -15.29 -14.55 4.47
N HIS A 319 -15.66 -15.67 5.09
CA HIS A 319 -16.65 -16.60 4.54
C HIS A 319 -18.05 -15.96 4.50
N GLU A 320 -18.46 -15.30 5.58
CA GLU A 320 -19.71 -14.53 5.64
C GLU A 320 -19.73 -13.43 4.57
N LEU A 321 -18.64 -12.67 4.40
CA LEU A 321 -18.51 -11.67 3.34
C LEU A 321 -18.61 -12.29 1.94
N ARG A 322 -17.85 -13.36 1.64
CA ARG A 322 -17.92 -14.07 0.34
C ARG A 322 -19.31 -14.60 0.02
N SER A 323 -20.09 -15.00 1.03
CA SER A 323 -21.48 -15.45 0.84
C SER A 323 -22.45 -14.35 0.40
N THR A 324 -22.05 -13.07 0.48
CA THR A 324 -22.86 -11.92 0.03
C THR A 324 -22.60 -11.51 -1.42
N PHE A 325 -21.66 -12.14 -2.12
CA PHE A 325 -21.28 -11.77 -3.49
C PHE A 325 -22.36 -12.19 -4.51
N PRO A 326 -22.95 -11.28 -5.31
CA PRO A 326 -23.89 -11.64 -6.36
C PRO A 326 -23.23 -12.52 -7.44
N PRO A 327 -23.88 -13.60 -7.89
CA PRO A 327 -23.30 -14.51 -8.88
C PRO A 327 -23.13 -13.86 -10.26
N ASP A 328 -24.01 -12.92 -10.62
CA ASP A 328 -24.05 -12.26 -11.93
C ASP A 328 -23.22 -10.95 -11.97
N LEU A 329 -22.33 -10.73 -11.00
CA LEU A 329 -21.59 -9.47 -10.86
C LEU A 329 -20.49 -9.32 -11.94
N PRO A 330 -20.46 -8.19 -12.69
CA PRO A 330 -19.29 -7.83 -13.48
C PRO A 330 -18.02 -7.76 -12.60
N ARG A 331 -16.93 -8.37 -13.05
CA ARG A 331 -15.64 -8.48 -12.32
C ARG A 331 -15.64 -9.36 -11.07
N LEU A 332 -16.61 -10.27 -10.90
CA LEU A 332 -16.62 -11.25 -9.81
C LEU A 332 -15.27 -12.00 -9.67
N ASP A 333 -14.59 -12.30 -10.78
CA ASP A 333 -13.28 -12.97 -10.79
C ASP A 333 -12.18 -12.17 -10.06
N ILE A 334 -12.16 -10.84 -10.25
CA ILE A 334 -11.19 -9.95 -9.60
C ILE A 334 -11.46 -9.90 -8.09
N LEU A 335 -12.74 -9.86 -7.69
CA LEU A 335 -13.13 -9.86 -6.28
C LEU A 335 -12.87 -11.21 -5.61
N ASN A 336 -13.09 -12.32 -6.31
CA ASN A 336 -12.77 -13.67 -5.84
C ASN A 336 -11.26 -13.89 -5.73
N ALA A 337 -10.46 -13.39 -6.68
CA ALA A 337 -9.00 -13.40 -6.60
C ALA A 337 -8.52 -12.58 -5.38
N GLN A 338 -9.04 -11.35 -5.20
CA GLN A 338 -8.76 -10.56 -4.00
C GLN A 338 -9.16 -11.33 -2.72
N ALA A 339 -10.30 -12.03 -2.70
CA ALA A 339 -10.73 -12.83 -1.55
C ALA A 339 -9.78 -14.00 -1.24
N GLN A 340 -9.24 -14.70 -2.25
CA GLN A 340 -8.18 -15.71 -2.01
C GLN A 340 -6.93 -15.05 -1.42
N TYR A 341 -6.53 -13.91 -1.96
CA TYR A 341 -5.36 -13.15 -1.50
C TYR A 341 -5.51 -12.62 -0.07
N VAL A 342 -6.72 -12.24 0.37
CA VAL A 342 -7.01 -11.94 1.79
C VAL A 342 -6.88 -13.19 2.65
N GLU A 343 -7.37 -14.35 2.19
CA GLU A 343 -7.24 -15.61 2.93
C GLU A 343 -5.77 -16.04 3.10
N LEU A 344 -4.92 -15.79 2.10
CA LEU A 344 -3.46 -15.98 2.20
C LEU A 344 -2.82 -15.12 3.31
N TYR A 345 -3.29 -13.89 3.54
CA TYR A 345 -2.84 -13.06 4.68
C TYR A 345 -3.35 -13.59 6.02
N ILE A 346 -4.57 -14.13 6.07
CA ILE A 346 -5.14 -14.72 7.30
C ILE A 346 -4.41 -16.03 7.67
N ASN A 347 -4.07 -16.87 6.69
CA ASN A 347 -3.31 -18.11 6.90
C ASN A 347 -1.89 -17.84 7.46
N GLN A 348 -1.25 -16.73 7.05
CA GLN A 348 0.04 -16.26 7.58
C GLN A 348 0.01 -15.84 9.07
N LEU A 349 -1.16 -15.86 9.74
CA LEU A 349 -1.20 -15.76 11.20
C LEU A 349 -0.67 -17.02 11.90
N ALA A 350 -0.72 -18.18 11.23
CA ALA A 350 -0.28 -19.47 11.76
C ALA A 350 1.17 -19.88 11.37
N TYR A 351 1.79 -19.21 10.40
CA TYR A 351 3.17 -19.47 9.98
C TYR A 351 3.89 -18.19 9.52
N SER A 352 5.18 -18.10 9.84
CA SER A 352 6.10 -17.09 9.29
C SER A 352 6.77 -17.63 8.01
N ILE A 353 7.05 -16.75 7.06
CA ILE A 353 7.78 -17.07 5.82
C ILE A 353 9.31 -17.06 6.07
N SER A 354 9.79 -16.28 7.05
CA SER A 354 11.22 -16.01 7.29
C SER A 354 12.04 -17.25 7.66
N GLN A 355 13.15 -17.45 6.94
CA GLN A 355 14.13 -18.52 7.16
C GLN A 355 14.70 -18.58 8.59
N ASP A 356 14.90 -17.44 9.25
CA ASP A 356 15.39 -17.36 10.64
C ASP A 356 14.32 -17.68 11.69
N SER A 357 13.06 -17.91 11.28
CA SER A 357 12.01 -18.42 12.18
C SER A 357 12.31 -19.89 12.50
N PRO A 358 12.64 -20.25 13.76
CA PRO A 358 12.88 -21.65 14.10
C PRO A 358 11.62 -22.47 13.80
N PRO A 359 11.75 -23.72 13.33
CA PRO A 359 10.60 -24.59 13.07
C PRO A 359 9.76 -24.65 14.33
N LEU A 360 8.51 -24.20 14.20
CA LEU A 360 7.60 -24.01 15.31
C LEU A 360 7.23 -25.39 15.89
N ASN A 361 7.97 -25.81 16.91
CA ASN A 361 7.78 -27.05 17.68
C ASN A 361 6.44 -27.04 18.44
N LEU A 362 5.35 -27.14 17.69
CA LEU A 362 3.96 -26.99 18.12
C LEU A 362 3.29 -28.36 18.27
N SER A 363 3.79 -29.15 19.21
CA SER A 363 3.25 -30.48 19.51
C SER A 363 1.74 -30.44 19.78
N GLY A 364 0.97 -31.22 19.00
CA GLY A 364 -0.48 -31.34 19.14
C GLY A 364 -1.27 -30.36 18.26
N LEU A 365 -2.38 -29.82 18.81
CA LEU A 365 -3.40 -29.08 18.04
C LEU A 365 -2.81 -27.92 17.21
N LEU A 366 -1.83 -27.20 17.78
CA LEU A 366 -1.25 -26.00 17.18
C LEU A 366 -0.43 -26.32 15.91
N GLY A 367 0.22 -27.48 15.85
CA GLY A 367 0.94 -27.95 14.65
C GLY A 367 -0.03 -28.36 13.54
N PHE A 368 -1.10 -29.07 13.88
CA PHE A 368 -2.16 -29.42 12.93
C PHE A 368 -2.82 -28.17 12.34
N GLU A 369 -3.18 -27.17 13.16
CA GLU A 369 -3.76 -25.91 12.69
C GLU A 369 -2.79 -25.15 11.78
N ARG A 370 -1.46 -25.21 12.02
CA ARG A 370 -0.46 -24.66 11.09
C ARG A 370 -0.42 -25.41 9.76
N LEU A 371 -0.40 -26.75 9.77
CA LEU A 371 -0.40 -27.56 8.54
C LEU A 371 -1.67 -27.36 7.72
N GLU A 372 -2.83 -27.23 8.37
CA GLU A 372 -4.10 -26.85 7.75
C GLU A 372 -3.98 -25.48 7.07
N CYS A 373 -3.37 -24.48 7.71
CA CYS A 373 -3.14 -23.16 7.11
C CYS A 373 -2.18 -23.18 5.92
N LEU A 374 -1.14 -24.03 5.96
CA LEU A 374 -0.21 -24.21 4.85
C LEU A 374 -0.91 -24.85 3.64
N TRP A 375 -1.70 -25.91 3.84
CA TRP A 375 -2.46 -26.55 2.75
C TRP A 375 -3.57 -25.65 2.21
N GLN A 376 -4.31 -24.96 3.09
CA GLN A 376 -5.33 -24.00 2.67
C GLN A 376 -4.72 -22.90 1.80
N SER A 377 -3.48 -22.45 2.09
CA SER A 377 -2.75 -21.54 1.20
C SER A 377 -2.42 -22.13 -0.18
N VAL A 378 -2.19 -23.44 -0.32
CA VAL A 378 -2.01 -24.08 -1.65
C VAL A 378 -3.32 -24.00 -2.47
N GLU A 379 -4.46 -24.34 -1.87
CA GLU A 379 -5.76 -24.26 -2.55
C GLU A 379 -6.20 -22.80 -2.81
N ASN A 380 -5.87 -21.85 -1.93
CA ASN A 380 -6.08 -20.42 -2.18
C ASN A 380 -5.19 -19.89 -3.33
N ILE A 381 -3.93 -20.33 -3.43
CA ILE A 381 -3.05 -20.02 -4.57
C ILE A 381 -3.66 -20.56 -5.86
N LYS A 382 -4.04 -21.85 -5.88
CA LYS A 382 -4.68 -22.51 -7.03
C LYS A 382 -5.94 -21.78 -7.49
N SER A 383 -6.84 -21.48 -6.56
CA SER A 383 -8.05 -20.70 -6.85
C SER A 383 -7.73 -19.27 -7.33
N TRP A 384 -6.69 -18.62 -6.80
CA TRP A 384 -6.23 -17.32 -7.32
C TRP A 384 -5.77 -17.43 -8.78
N LEU A 385 -5.02 -18.50 -9.11
CA LEU A 385 -4.58 -18.80 -10.48
C LEU A 385 -5.76 -19.06 -11.42
N ASP A 386 -6.75 -19.85 -10.99
CA ASP A 386 -7.94 -20.15 -11.79
C ASP A 386 -8.70 -18.86 -12.18
N HIS A 387 -8.86 -17.91 -11.24
CA HIS A 387 -9.47 -16.61 -11.53
C HIS A 387 -8.53 -15.72 -12.39
N PHE A 388 -7.23 -15.69 -12.11
CA PHE A 388 -6.24 -14.99 -12.93
C PHE A 388 -6.29 -15.46 -14.40
N TYR A 389 -6.42 -16.76 -14.65
CA TYR A 389 -6.52 -17.31 -16.00
C TYR A 389 -7.86 -16.99 -16.69
N GLN A 390 -8.94 -16.75 -15.96
CA GLN A 390 -10.24 -16.35 -16.51
C GLN A 390 -10.33 -14.87 -16.94
N ILE A 391 -9.61 -13.94 -16.28
CA ILE A 391 -9.62 -12.50 -16.63
C ILE A 391 -9.20 -12.29 -18.10
N PRO A 392 -10.04 -11.72 -19.01
CA PRO A 392 -9.63 -11.53 -20.41
C PRO A 392 -8.45 -10.56 -20.56
N CYS A 393 -7.55 -10.81 -21.52
CA CYS A 393 -6.31 -10.05 -21.76
C CYS A 393 -6.53 -8.53 -21.78
N SER A 394 -7.56 -8.08 -22.49
CA SER A 394 -7.99 -6.68 -22.55
C SER A 394 -8.26 -6.02 -21.20
N ASN A 395 -8.71 -6.78 -20.21
CA ASN A 395 -8.96 -6.30 -18.85
C ASN A 395 -7.73 -6.40 -17.95
N LEU A 396 -6.72 -7.19 -18.34
CA LEU A 396 -5.46 -7.33 -17.62
C LEU A 396 -4.63 -6.04 -17.70
N VAL A 397 -4.64 -5.36 -18.86
CA VAL A 397 -4.00 -4.04 -19.07
C VAL A 397 -4.49 -2.97 -18.07
N GLY A 398 -5.77 -3.06 -17.65
CA GLY A 398 -6.39 -2.09 -16.74
C GLY A 398 -6.15 -2.34 -15.25
N GLN A 399 -5.42 -3.38 -14.86
CA GLN A 399 -5.30 -3.77 -13.45
C GLN A 399 -4.42 -2.79 -12.62
N PRO A 400 -4.85 -2.42 -11.40
CA PRO A 400 -4.11 -1.54 -10.51
C PRO A 400 -2.82 -2.19 -9.98
N PHE A 401 -1.87 -1.39 -9.51
CA PHE A 401 -0.54 -1.85 -9.06
C PHE A 401 -0.64 -2.99 -8.03
N HIS A 402 -1.63 -2.92 -7.13
CA HIS A 402 -1.78 -3.88 -6.05
C HIS A 402 -2.21 -5.27 -6.54
N PHE A 403 -2.90 -5.41 -7.68
CA PHE A 403 -3.18 -6.70 -8.32
C PHE A 403 -1.87 -7.40 -8.75
N TRP A 404 -0.93 -6.65 -9.30
CA TRP A 404 0.39 -7.15 -9.68
C TRP A 404 1.22 -7.55 -8.46
N SER A 405 1.08 -6.83 -7.36
CA SER A 405 1.62 -7.25 -6.06
C SER A 405 0.96 -8.55 -5.54
N GLN A 406 -0.34 -8.78 -5.76
CA GLN A 406 -0.97 -10.08 -5.43
C GLN A 406 -0.29 -11.22 -6.20
N MET A 407 -0.13 -11.07 -7.53
CA MET A 407 0.54 -12.06 -8.38
C MET A 407 1.93 -12.44 -7.86
N ILE A 408 2.73 -11.42 -7.50
CA ILE A 408 4.08 -11.60 -6.97
C ILE A 408 4.06 -12.32 -5.61
N LEU A 409 3.10 -12.02 -4.72
CA LEU A 409 2.96 -12.75 -3.45
C LEU A 409 2.50 -14.20 -3.67
N THR A 410 1.55 -14.44 -4.57
CA THR A 410 1.04 -15.79 -4.90
C THR A 410 2.19 -16.70 -5.35
N ILE A 411 3.09 -16.21 -6.21
CA ILE A 411 4.29 -16.96 -6.65
C ILE A 411 5.31 -17.11 -5.52
N THR A 412 5.52 -16.07 -4.71
CA THR A 412 6.43 -16.08 -3.55
C THR A 412 6.01 -17.15 -2.53
N LEU A 413 4.72 -17.23 -2.22
CA LEU A 413 4.15 -18.25 -1.34
C LEU A 413 4.18 -19.64 -1.98
N LEU A 414 3.90 -19.77 -3.28
CA LEU A 414 3.99 -21.06 -3.98
C LEU A 414 5.42 -21.63 -3.96
N LYS A 415 6.42 -20.76 -4.18
CA LYS A 415 7.85 -21.10 -4.02
C LYS A 415 8.11 -21.60 -2.59
N TYR A 416 7.76 -20.81 -1.57
CA TYR A 416 7.95 -21.16 -0.15
C TYR A 416 7.31 -22.51 0.18
N LEU A 417 6.03 -22.72 -0.15
CA LEU A 417 5.30 -23.97 0.12
C LEU A 417 5.90 -25.18 -0.62
N SER A 418 6.47 -24.97 -1.82
CA SER A 418 7.12 -26.03 -2.60
C SER A 418 8.54 -26.39 -2.12
N THR A 419 9.17 -25.54 -1.29
CA THR A 419 10.55 -25.72 -0.78
C THR A 419 10.66 -25.67 0.74
N LEU A 420 9.54 -25.77 1.47
CA LEU A 420 9.48 -25.66 2.92
C LEU A 420 10.15 -26.87 3.58
N GLN A 421 11.21 -26.60 4.35
CA GLN A 421 11.96 -27.64 5.09
C GLN A 421 11.26 -27.97 6.42
N ASP A 422 10.24 -28.81 6.35
CA ASP A 422 9.48 -29.27 7.51
C ASP A 422 9.21 -30.80 7.39
N PRO A 423 9.59 -31.63 8.39
CA PRO A 423 9.39 -33.08 8.34
C PRO A 423 7.92 -33.53 8.26
N GLU A 424 6.96 -32.69 8.64
CA GLU A 424 5.53 -32.99 8.59
C GLU A 424 4.85 -32.45 7.30
N TRP A 425 5.61 -31.87 6.36
CA TRP A 425 5.10 -31.21 5.17
C TRP A 425 5.51 -31.89 3.86
N ASP A 426 4.53 -32.31 3.06
CA ASP A 426 4.77 -32.94 1.76
C ASP A 426 4.89 -31.89 0.64
N CYS A 427 6.12 -31.45 0.37
CA CYS A 427 6.42 -30.56 -0.77
C CYS A 427 6.12 -31.19 -2.14
N GLN A 428 6.00 -32.52 -2.26
CA GLN A 428 5.62 -33.16 -3.52
C GLN A 428 4.12 -33.06 -3.76
N ALA A 429 3.29 -33.27 -2.73
CA ALA A 429 1.85 -33.02 -2.82
C ALA A 429 1.53 -31.57 -3.24
N VAL A 430 2.36 -30.59 -2.82
CA VAL A 430 2.29 -29.20 -3.31
C VAL A 430 2.60 -29.12 -4.80
N ARG A 431 3.72 -29.70 -5.26
CA ARG A 431 4.14 -29.73 -6.67
C ARG A 431 3.09 -30.36 -7.58
N ASP A 432 2.49 -31.46 -7.14
CA ASP A 432 1.48 -32.22 -7.88
C ASP A 432 0.13 -31.47 -7.95
N THR A 433 -0.15 -30.61 -6.96
CA THR A 433 -1.38 -29.80 -6.90
C THR A 433 -1.26 -28.46 -7.64
N VAL A 434 -0.09 -27.79 -7.55
CA VAL A 434 0.21 -26.54 -8.26
C VAL A 434 1.71 -26.51 -8.64
N HIS A 435 2.03 -26.90 -9.87
CA HIS A 435 3.42 -26.98 -10.30
C HIS A 435 4.02 -25.58 -10.58
N LEU A 436 5.07 -25.20 -9.84
CA LEU A 436 5.66 -23.84 -9.86
C LEU A 436 6.14 -23.39 -11.26
N ILE A 437 6.90 -24.24 -11.97
CA ILE A 437 7.45 -23.88 -13.29
C ILE A 437 6.31 -23.72 -14.31
N SER A 438 5.37 -24.66 -14.35
CA SER A 438 4.21 -24.60 -15.25
C SER A 438 3.27 -23.43 -14.94
N THR A 439 3.20 -23.01 -13.67
CA THR A 439 2.49 -21.80 -13.25
C THR A 439 3.16 -20.55 -13.80
N MET A 440 4.49 -20.46 -13.75
CA MET A 440 5.25 -19.36 -14.35
C MET A 440 5.09 -19.35 -15.88
N ASP A 441 5.21 -20.50 -16.55
CA ASP A 441 5.01 -20.64 -18.00
C ASP A 441 3.62 -20.14 -18.46
N GLY A 442 2.55 -20.56 -17.77
CA GLY A 442 1.19 -20.09 -18.08
C GLY A 442 0.99 -18.59 -17.84
N MET A 443 1.60 -18.02 -16.80
CA MET A 443 1.56 -16.57 -16.56
C MET A 443 2.34 -15.78 -17.61
N ILE A 444 3.54 -16.24 -17.99
CA ILE A 444 4.36 -15.64 -19.06
C ILE A 444 3.55 -15.60 -20.36
N GLN A 445 3.03 -16.76 -20.79
CA GLN A 445 2.19 -16.85 -21.99
C GLN A 445 1.01 -15.88 -21.94
N LYS A 446 0.36 -15.71 -20.77
CA LYS A 446 -0.76 -14.79 -20.62
C LYS A 446 -0.36 -13.32 -20.64
N LEU A 447 0.77 -12.95 -20.03
CA LEU A 447 1.31 -11.59 -20.08
C LEU A 447 1.72 -11.22 -21.51
N ASP A 448 2.37 -12.14 -22.22
CA ASP A 448 2.78 -11.94 -23.62
C ASP A 448 1.55 -11.79 -24.53
N LEU A 449 0.56 -12.68 -24.44
CA LEU A 449 -0.72 -12.56 -25.16
C LEU A 449 -1.50 -11.27 -24.82
N SER A 450 -1.31 -10.71 -23.62
CA SER A 450 -1.92 -9.44 -23.21
C SER A 450 -1.08 -8.22 -23.61
N SER A 451 0.15 -8.42 -24.07
CA SER A 451 1.04 -7.35 -24.58
C SER A 451 0.76 -7.01 -26.05
N GLU A 452 0.03 -7.88 -26.75
CA GLU A 452 -0.45 -7.66 -28.13
C GLU A 452 -1.76 -6.83 -28.21
N GLU A 453 -2.29 -6.37 -27.06
CA GLU A 453 -3.46 -5.46 -27.03
C GLU A 453 -3.11 -4.12 -27.70
N PRO A 454 -4.02 -3.51 -28.50
CA PRO A 454 -3.69 -2.40 -29.39
C PRO A 454 -3.27 -1.11 -28.66
N GLU A 455 -3.56 -0.99 -27.36
CA GLU A 455 -3.10 0.12 -26.53
C GLU A 455 -1.63 -0.01 -26.05
N LEU A 456 -1.00 -1.18 -26.19
CA LEU A 456 0.36 -1.50 -25.70
C LEU A 456 1.44 -1.51 -26.81
N GLN A 457 1.35 -0.60 -27.77
CA GLN A 457 2.31 -0.45 -28.89
C GLN A 457 3.67 0.17 -28.45
N CYS A 458 4.31 -0.40 -27.44
CA CYS A 458 5.65 -0.06 -26.96
C CYS A 458 6.37 -1.29 -26.36
N ASP A 459 7.68 -1.20 -26.12
CA ASP A 459 8.48 -2.32 -25.58
C ASP A 459 8.79 -2.20 -24.08
N ASP A 460 8.38 -1.10 -23.44
CA ASP A 460 8.73 -0.73 -22.07
C ASP A 460 7.50 -0.53 -21.16
N HIS A 461 6.41 -1.26 -21.43
CA HIS A 461 5.23 -1.31 -20.56
C HIS A 461 5.33 -2.39 -19.48
N LEU A 462 4.55 -2.25 -18.39
CA LEU A 462 4.62 -3.12 -17.21
C LEU A 462 4.50 -4.62 -17.54
N LEU A 463 3.61 -5.03 -18.46
CA LEU A 463 3.44 -6.46 -18.77
C LEU A 463 4.71 -7.12 -19.32
N LYS A 464 5.50 -6.43 -20.15
CA LYS A 464 6.81 -6.92 -20.65
C LYS A 464 7.84 -7.01 -19.51
N PHE A 465 7.87 -6.04 -18.60
CA PHE A 465 8.72 -6.12 -17.40
C PHE A 465 8.33 -7.27 -16.46
N LEU A 466 7.03 -7.53 -16.27
CA LEU A 466 6.55 -8.67 -15.49
C LEU A 466 6.84 -10.00 -16.18
N SER A 467 6.67 -10.11 -17.50
CA SER A 467 7.05 -11.32 -18.26
C SER A 467 8.56 -11.60 -18.18
N LYS A 468 9.40 -10.56 -18.32
CA LYS A 468 10.86 -10.59 -18.09
C LYS A 468 11.22 -11.05 -16.65
N LEU A 469 10.48 -10.57 -15.65
CA LEU A 469 10.63 -11.00 -14.24
C LEU A 469 10.32 -12.48 -14.07
N LEU A 470 9.15 -12.93 -14.53
CA LEU A 470 8.73 -14.33 -14.40
C LEU A 470 9.67 -15.28 -15.17
N THR A 471 10.12 -14.89 -16.37
CA THR A 471 11.09 -15.67 -17.16
C THR A 471 12.40 -15.89 -16.40
N ARG A 472 12.92 -14.84 -15.73
CA ARG A 472 14.14 -14.96 -14.91
C ARG A 472 13.92 -15.77 -13.64
N CYS A 473 12.79 -15.61 -12.96
CA CYS A 473 12.43 -16.46 -11.81
C CYS A 473 12.26 -17.94 -12.20
N ARG A 474 11.71 -18.21 -13.39
CA ARG A 474 11.53 -19.56 -13.96
C ARG A 474 12.87 -20.24 -14.23
N LEU A 475 13.78 -19.58 -14.95
CA LEU A 475 15.12 -20.11 -15.24
C LEU A 475 15.94 -20.33 -13.96
N TRP A 476 15.84 -19.41 -12.99
CA TRP A 476 16.45 -19.59 -11.66
C TRP A 476 15.89 -20.81 -10.93
N ALA A 477 14.57 -21.01 -10.97
CA ALA A 477 13.90 -22.11 -10.29
C ALA A 477 14.26 -23.46 -10.94
N GLU A 478 14.22 -23.56 -12.27
CA GLU A 478 14.59 -24.75 -13.05
C GLU A 478 16.03 -25.20 -12.75
N ALA A 479 16.99 -24.27 -12.79
CA ALA A 479 18.39 -24.55 -12.44
C ALA A 479 18.57 -25.03 -10.99
N ARG A 480 17.83 -24.45 -10.03
CA ARG A 480 17.88 -24.86 -8.61
C ARG A 480 17.15 -26.18 -8.34
N TRP A 481 16.12 -26.51 -9.11
CA TRP A 481 15.34 -27.75 -8.95
C TRP A 481 16.16 -28.98 -9.31
N HIS A 482 16.77 -28.98 -10.50
CA HIS A 482 17.60 -30.10 -10.95
C HIS A 482 18.83 -30.31 -10.07
N ASP A 483 19.39 -29.23 -9.50
CA ASP A 483 20.50 -29.31 -8.54
C ASP A 483 20.05 -29.96 -7.20
N ALA A 484 18.79 -29.78 -6.80
CA ALA A 484 18.21 -30.42 -5.61
C ALA A 484 17.85 -31.90 -5.86
N GLU A 485 17.22 -32.21 -7.00
CA GLU A 485 16.91 -33.57 -7.44
C GLU A 485 18.19 -34.42 -7.55
N THR A 486 19.24 -33.88 -8.17
CA THR A 486 20.54 -34.55 -8.33
C THR A 486 21.20 -34.82 -6.97
N ARG A 487 21.05 -33.93 -5.99
CA ARG A 487 21.57 -34.13 -4.62
C ARG A 487 20.78 -35.17 -3.84
N GLN A 488 19.45 -35.24 -4.00
CA GLN A 488 18.65 -36.34 -3.42
C GLN A 488 19.02 -37.71 -4.04
N GLY A 489 19.42 -37.75 -5.30
CA GLY A 489 19.98 -38.94 -5.95
C GLY A 489 21.41 -39.33 -5.49
N GLN A 490 22.12 -38.46 -4.76
CA GLN A 490 23.53 -38.63 -4.40
C GLN A 490 23.81 -38.52 -2.88
N SER A 491 22.90 -38.98 -2.03
CA SER A 491 23.10 -39.04 -0.57
C SER A 491 24.05 -40.16 -0.11
N ALA A 492 25.23 -40.26 -0.73
CA ALA A 492 26.31 -41.18 -0.34
C ALA A 492 27.68 -40.54 -0.61
N SER A 493 28.31 -40.03 0.46
CA SER A 493 29.66 -39.43 0.53
C SER A 493 29.98 -38.28 -0.44
N ALA A 494 30.00 -37.05 0.09
CA ALA A 494 31.27 -36.37 0.39
C ALA A 494 31.03 -35.10 1.22
N ASP A 495 31.93 -34.79 2.17
CA ASP A 495 32.01 -33.45 2.72
C ASP A 495 32.46 -32.46 1.63
N THR A 496 31.80 -31.30 1.52
CA THR A 496 32.36 -30.17 0.76
C THR A 496 31.97 -28.87 1.43
N THR A 497 32.96 -27.98 1.56
CA THR A 497 32.89 -26.73 2.30
C THR A 497 31.66 -25.88 1.94
N GLY A 498 30.83 -25.61 2.95
CA GLY A 498 29.61 -24.81 2.84
C GLY A 498 29.86 -23.36 2.42
N ARG A 499 29.98 -23.13 1.12
CA ARG A 499 29.97 -21.81 0.51
C ARG A 499 28.51 -21.33 0.53
N ASN A 500 28.18 -20.44 1.47
CA ASN A 500 26.82 -19.91 1.65
C ASN A 500 26.37 -19.08 0.44
N HIS A 501 25.80 -19.74 -0.56
CA HIS A 501 25.13 -19.09 -1.70
C HIS A 501 23.71 -18.71 -1.26
N GLN A 502 23.62 -17.61 -0.50
CA GLN A 502 22.38 -17.11 0.11
C GLN A 502 21.23 -17.10 -0.90
N ILE A 503 20.08 -17.59 -0.46
CA ILE A 503 18.82 -17.37 -1.14
C ILE A 503 18.42 -15.93 -0.83
N PRO A 504 17.98 -15.12 -1.82
CA PRO A 504 17.38 -13.83 -1.53
C PRO A 504 16.14 -14.06 -0.68
N GLU A 505 16.12 -13.51 0.53
CA GLU A 505 14.99 -13.59 1.43
C GLU A 505 13.78 -12.97 0.71
N LEU A 506 12.85 -13.84 0.32
CA LEU A 506 11.58 -13.45 -0.32
C LEU A 506 10.51 -13.27 0.76
N ASP A 507 10.98 -13.02 1.98
CA ASP A 507 10.31 -13.29 3.23
C ASP A 507 9.87 -11.93 3.77
N GLN A 508 8.56 -11.67 3.69
CA GLN A 508 7.97 -10.32 3.53
C GLN A 508 8.26 -9.71 2.15
N MET A 509 7.31 -8.91 1.64
CA MET A 509 7.42 -8.27 0.31
C MET A 509 8.40 -7.09 0.28
N VAL A 510 9.19 -6.90 1.35
CA VAL A 510 10.20 -5.85 1.54
C VAL A 510 11.21 -5.78 0.38
N TRP A 511 11.49 -6.89 -0.30
CA TRP A 511 12.33 -6.89 -1.52
C TRP A 511 11.72 -6.09 -2.70
N MET A 512 10.41 -5.81 -2.70
CA MET A 512 9.80 -4.86 -3.63
C MET A 512 10.28 -3.41 -3.40
N GLN A 513 10.85 -3.08 -2.24
CA GLN A 513 11.45 -1.74 -2.03
C GLN A 513 12.64 -1.48 -2.95
N SER A 514 13.42 -2.52 -3.28
CA SER A 514 14.62 -2.41 -4.10
C SER A 514 14.38 -2.76 -5.56
N MET A 515 13.17 -3.21 -5.93
CA MET A 515 12.86 -3.75 -7.25
C MET A 515 12.99 -2.69 -8.35
N ASP A 516 13.88 -2.94 -9.31
CA ASP A 516 13.90 -2.24 -10.60
C ASP A 516 13.92 -3.27 -11.74
N LEU A 517 12.79 -3.41 -12.43
CA LEU A 517 12.66 -4.31 -13.58
C LEU A 517 13.19 -3.68 -14.88
N GLY A 518 13.46 -2.38 -14.87
CA GLY A 518 14.08 -1.63 -15.96
C GLY A 518 15.60 -1.80 -16.01
N ASP A 519 16.24 -1.98 -14.85
CA ASP A 519 17.67 -2.28 -14.76
C ASP A 519 17.96 -3.79 -14.86
N ASP A 520 18.87 -4.17 -15.75
CA ASP A 520 19.33 -5.55 -15.88
C ASP A 520 20.36 -5.95 -14.81
N GLN A 521 21.10 -5.00 -14.22
CA GLN A 521 22.04 -5.29 -13.14
C GLN A 521 21.30 -5.62 -11.83
N TRP A 522 20.15 -5.01 -11.55
CA TRP A 522 19.29 -5.36 -10.43
C TRP A 522 18.99 -6.88 -10.39
N PHE A 523 18.66 -7.47 -11.54
CA PHE A 523 18.39 -8.89 -11.66
C PHE A 523 19.63 -9.78 -11.40
N GLU A 524 20.81 -9.38 -11.88
CA GLU A 524 22.05 -10.11 -11.58
C GLU A 524 22.34 -10.08 -10.07
N ASN A 525 22.22 -8.90 -9.46
CA ASN A 525 22.49 -8.67 -8.04
C ASN A 525 21.49 -9.38 -7.12
N VAL A 526 20.20 -9.44 -7.49
CA VAL A 526 19.16 -10.08 -6.67
C VAL A 526 19.04 -11.57 -6.95
N LEU A 527 18.99 -12.05 -8.19
CA LEU A 527 18.80 -13.49 -8.47
C LEU A 527 20.12 -14.28 -8.48
N GLY A 528 21.27 -13.62 -8.55
CA GLY A 528 22.59 -14.26 -8.63
C GLY A 528 22.87 -14.96 -9.97
N MET A 529 22.12 -14.59 -11.02
CA MET A 529 22.21 -15.18 -12.36
C MET A 529 22.88 -14.17 -13.31
N PRO A 530 24.04 -14.48 -13.92
CA PRO A 530 24.70 -13.57 -14.84
C PRO A 530 23.96 -13.47 -16.18
N THR A 531 24.08 -12.31 -16.83
CA THR A 531 23.53 -11.99 -18.16
C THR A 531 24.09 -12.83 -19.31
N THR A 532 25.02 -13.76 -19.07
CA THR A 532 25.61 -14.64 -20.08
C THR A 532 24.82 -15.95 -20.33
N PHE A 533 23.52 -15.95 -20.04
CA PHE A 533 22.59 -17.08 -20.26
C PHE A 533 21.50 -16.76 -21.32
N TYR A 534 21.73 -15.75 -22.17
CA TYR A 534 20.91 -15.41 -23.35
C TYR A 534 21.54 -15.93 -24.64
#